data_AF-A0A2E6DUR8-F1
#
_entry.id   AF-A0A2E6DUR8-F1
#
_cell.length_a   1.000
_cell.length_b   1.000
_cell.length_c   1.000
_cell.angle_alpha   90.00
_cell.angle_beta   90.00
_cell.angle_gamma   90.00
#
_symmetry.space_group_name_H-M   'P 1'
#
loop_
_entity.id
_entity.type
_entity.pdbx_description
1 polymer ?
#
loop_
_entity_poly.entity_id
_entity_poly.type
_entity_poly.pdbx_seq_one_letter_code
_entity_poly.pdbx_strand_id
1 'polypeptide(L)'
;MVQLRLEFMGKVTSLPLAVDLDGTLILTDMSRVTIRRVVLPRFWLFPWLLFLELTGKRAKWKRILGRKLKFDPAELVYHEAFLEWLKEQKATGREIILCTASEEFVAKKIAEYVGLFDDVMASDGVTNLRMEAKGKALAERYGKGKFAYAGNSSHDLKTWPYAGEVIVVNASKSTLNALGDQPSIVFE
;
A
#
# COMPACT_ATOMS: atom_id res chain seq x y z
N MET A 1 6.80 -25.87 20.11
CA MET A 1 5.53 -25.12 20.12
C MET A 1 5.83 -23.73 20.62
N VAL A 2 6.06 -22.78 19.71
CA VAL A 2 6.30 -21.37 20.06
C VAL A 2 4.99 -20.64 19.84
N GLN A 3 4.39 -20.22 20.95
CA GLN A 3 3.15 -19.47 21.00
C GLN A 3 3.38 -18.09 20.35
N LEU A 4 2.81 -17.83 19.17
CA LEU A 4 2.75 -16.47 18.61
C LEU A 4 1.89 -15.60 19.55
N ARG A 5 2.50 -14.57 20.13
CA ARG A 5 1.86 -13.61 21.01
C ARG A 5 1.20 -12.52 20.14
N LEU A 6 -0.05 -12.73 19.75
CA LEU A 6 -0.92 -11.66 19.26
C LEU A 6 -1.30 -10.78 20.47
N GLU A 7 -0.57 -9.70 20.71
CA GLU A 7 -0.97 -8.68 21.69
C GLU A 7 -2.13 -7.86 21.12
N PHE A 8 -3.35 -8.34 21.36
CA PHE A 8 -4.59 -7.70 20.93
C PHE A 8 -4.96 -6.57 21.92
N MET A 9 -4.63 -5.31 21.60
CA MET A 9 -4.97 -4.14 22.42
C MET A 9 -6.06 -3.23 21.81
N GLY A 10 -6.88 -3.72 20.86
CA GLY A 10 -7.91 -2.91 20.22
C GLY A 10 -9.22 -3.65 19.97
N LYS A 11 -10.35 -3.00 20.24
CA LYS A 11 -11.70 -3.43 19.86
C LYS A 11 -11.72 -3.62 18.33
N VAL A 12 -12.08 -4.80 17.81
CA VAL A 12 -12.23 -5.02 16.35
C VAL A 12 -13.18 -3.95 15.81
N THR A 13 -12.67 -3.02 15.02
CA THR A 13 -13.48 -1.93 14.49
C THR A 13 -14.16 -2.38 13.20
N SER A 14 -15.43 -2.00 13.02
CA SER A 14 -16.17 -2.23 11.77
C SER A 14 -15.87 -1.14 10.72
N LEU A 15 -14.83 -0.33 10.93
CA LEU A 15 -14.45 0.74 10.00
C LEU A 15 -13.95 0.12 8.68
N PRO A 16 -14.33 0.66 7.52
CA PRO A 16 -13.72 0.28 6.24
C PRO A 16 -12.19 0.32 6.33
N LEU A 17 -11.53 -0.71 5.81
CA LEU A 17 -10.08 -0.86 5.90
C LEU A 17 -9.43 -0.53 4.56
N ALA A 18 -8.59 0.51 4.57
CA ALA A 18 -7.71 0.83 3.45
C ALA A 18 -6.33 0.22 3.66
N VAL A 19 -5.85 -0.54 2.68
CA VAL A 19 -4.61 -1.31 2.76
C VAL A 19 -3.58 -0.79 1.76
N ASP A 20 -2.37 -0.44 2.21
CA ASP A 20 -1.28 -0.14 1.29
C ASP A 20 -0.71 -1.39 0.62
N LEU A 21 -0.09 -1.21 -0.54
CA LEU A 21 0.47 -2.31 -1.31
C LEU A 21 1.94 -2.59 -0.92
N ASP A 22 2.82 -1.64 -1.22
CA ASP A 22 4.27 -1.85 -1.27
C ASP A 22 4.90 -1.91 0.13
N GLY A 23 5.41 -3.08 0.49
CA GLY A 23 5.95 -3.37 1.82
C GLY A 23 4.89 -3.55 2.91
N THR A 24 3.60 -3.53 2.56
CA THR A 24 2.45 -3.79 3.44
C THR A 24 1.79 -5.11 3.04
N LEU A 25 0.98 -5.14 1.97
CA LEU A 25 0.37 -6.37 1.45
C LEU A 25 1.43 -7.31 0.83
N ILE A 26 2.34 -6.74 0.05
CA ILE A 26 3.47 -7.44 -0.55
C ILE A 26 4.75 -6.94 0.12
N LEU A 27 5.73 -7.80 0.34
CA LEU A 27 7.01 -7.41 0.95
C LEU A 27 7.93 -6.66 -0.02
N THR A 28 7.62 -6.72 -1.32
CA THR A 28 8.44 -6.16 -2.38
C THR A 28 7.91 -4.80 -2.84
N ASP A 29 8.81 -3.84 -3.09
CA ASP A 29 8.48 -2.56 -3.72
C ASP A 29 8.39 -2.69 -5.25
N MET A 30 7.20 -2.50 -5.82
CA MET A 30 6.92 -2.62 -7.25
C MET A 30 7.64 -1.59 -8.11
N SER A 31 8.04 -0.43 -7.54
CA SER A 31 8.91 0.52 -8.25
C SER A 31 10.29 -0.09 -8.51
N ARG A 32 10.84 -0.83 -7.54
CA ARG A 32 12.14 -1.53 -7.69
C ARG A 32 12.04 -2.67 -8.69
N VAL A 33 10.94 -3.45 -8.65
CA VAL A 33 10.67 -4.51 -9.63
C VAL A 33 10.58 -3.92 -11.04
N THR A 34 9.88 -2.81 -11.20
CA THR A 34 9.74 -2.10 -12.49
C THR A 34 11.09 -1.65 -13.02
N ILE A 35 11.92 -1.02 -12.18
CA ILE A 35 13.27 -0.59 -12.57
C ILE A 35 14.13 -1.79 -13.00
N ARG A 36 14.14 -2.87 -12.22
CA ARG A 36 14.93 -4.07 -12.53
C ARG A 36 14.48 -4.81 -13.79
N ARG A 37 13.17 -4.99 -14.00
CA ARG A 37 12.64 -5.78 -15.12
C ARG A 37 12.44 -4.97 -16.41
N VAL A 38 12.26 -3.65 -16.33
CA VAL A 38 11.95 -2.80 -17.50
C VAL A 38 13.09 -1.85 -17.86
N VAL A 39 13.71 -1.20 -16.87
CA VAL A 39 14.71 -0.13 -17.08
C VAL A 39 16.12 -0.67 -17.21
N LEU A 40 16.57 -1.55 -16.30
CA LEU A 40 17.92 -2.14 -16.36
C LEU A 40 18.23 -2.84 -17.69
N PRO A 41 17.33 -3.68 -18.25
CA PRO A 41 17.55 -4.30 -19.56
C PRO A 41 17.55 -3.31 -20.74
N ARG A 42 17.12 -2.05 -20.49
CA ARG A 42 16.96 -0.99 -21.47
C ARG A 42 17.61 0.29 -20.95
N PHE A 43 18.90 0.21 -20.63
CA PHE A 43 19.65 1.30 -20.01
C PHE A 43 19.57 2.64 -20.77
N TRP A 44 19.30 2.62 -22.07
CA TRP A 44 19.02 3.83 -22.86
C TRP A 44 17.77 4.62 -22.40
N LEU A 45 16.89 4.04 -21.58
CA LEU A 45 15.75 4.73 -20.99
C LEU A 45 16.15 5.66 -19.83
N PHE A 46 17.33 5.49 -19.21
CA PHE A 46 17.74 6.27 -18.04
C PHE A 46 17.74 7.80 -18.29
N PRO A 47 18.33 8.33 -19.38
CA PRO A 47 18.31 9.77 -19.65
C PRO A 47 16.89 10.31 -19.83
N TRP A 48 16.03 9.55 -20.50
CA TRP A 48 14.62 9.92 -20.71
C TRP A 48 13.81 9.92 -19.41
N LEU A 49 14.03 8.95 -18.52
CA LEU A 49 13.41 8.90 -17.20
C LEU A 49 13.88 10.06 -16.32
N LEU A 50 15.18 10.36 -16.33
CA LEU A 50 15.74 11.47 -15.58
C LEU A 50 15.15 12.81 -16.06
N PHE A 51 15.04 13.01 -17.38
CA PHE A 51 14.39 14.18 -17.96
C PHE A 51 12.92 14.31 -17.52
N LEU A 52 12.17 13.20 -17.51
CA LEU A 52 10.78 13.21 -17.05
C LEU A 52 10.65 13.44 -15.54
N GLU A 53 11.59 12.97 -14.73
CA GLU A 53 11.64 13.25 -13.29
C GLU A 53 11.93 14.73 -13.03
N LEU A 54 12.93 15.30 -13.69
CA LEU A 54 13.32 16.71 -13.57
C LEU A 54 12.22 17.67 -14.04
N THR A 55 11.41 17.26 -15.02
CA THR A 55 10.27 18.05 -15.51
C THR A 55 8.99 17.84 -14.70
N GLY A 56 9.05 17.14 -13.56
CA GLY A 56 7.90 16.87 -12.69
C GLY A 56 6.89 15.87 -13.27
N LYS A 57 7.21 15.22 -14.40
CA LYS A 57 6.35 14.26 -15.12
C LYS A 57 6.49 12.85 -14.57
N ARG A 58 6.69 12.72 -13.25
CA ARG A 58 6.91 11.45 -12.56
C ARG A 58 5.79 10.44 -12.80
N ALA A 59 4.56 10.93 -12.70
CA ALA A 59 3.36 10.12 -12.90
C ALA A 59 3.28 9.55 -14.34
N LYS A 60 3.71 10.34 -15.34
CA LYS A 60 3.72 9.93 -16.76
C LYS A 60 4.67 8.77 -17.03
N TRP A 61 5.91 8.84 -16.54
CA TRP A 61 6.86 7.75 -16.79
C TRP A 61 6.51 6.50 -16.00
N LYS A 62 6.04 6.63 -14.76
CA LYS A 62 5.51 5.49 -13.98
C LYS A 62 4.39 4.76 -14.71
N ARG A 63 3.44 5.49 -15.31
CA ARG A 63 2.38 4.92 -16.14
C ARG A 63 2.91 4.14 -17.34
N ILE A 64 3.87 4.71 -18.07
CA ILE A 64 4.46 4.06 -19.24
C ILE A 64 5.23 2.79 -18.84
N LEU A 65 6.00 2.84 -17.74
CA LEU A 65 6.75 1.68 -17.28
C LEU A 65 5.86 0.60 -16.66
N GLY A 66 4.85 0.98 -15.88
CA GLY A 66 3.88 0.05 -15.27
C GLY A 66 3.14 -0.77 -16.34
N ARG A 67 2.69 -0.13 -17.43
CA ARG A 67 2.07 -0.82 -18.57
C ARG A 67 3.03 -1.76 -19.32
N LYS A 68 4.34 -1.48 -19.28
CA LYS A 68 5.36 -2.34 -19.88
C LYS A 68 5.84 -3.44 -18.93
N LEU A 69 5.49 -3.36 -17.64
CA LEU A 69 5.86 -4.34 -16.66
C LEU A 69 5.07 -5.63 -16.90
N LYS A 70 5.79 -6.66 -17.33
CA LYS A 70 5.28 -8.03 -17.30
C LYS A 70 5.72 -8.67 -15.99
N PHE A 71 4.75 -9.03 -15.16
CA PHE A 71 4.94 -9.78 -13.94
C PHE A 71 3.74 -10.70 -13.72
N ASP A 72 3.97 -11.81 -13.04
CA ASP A 72 2.91 -12.67 -12.53
C ASP A 72 2.67 -12.29 -11.05
N PRO A 73 1.46 -11.86 -10.66
CA PRO A 73 1.13 -11.61 -9.26
C PRO A 73 1.44 -12.80 -8.34
N ALA A 74 1.36 -14.03 -8.83
CA ALA A 74 1.67 -15.23 -8.05
C ALA A 74 3.15 -15.36 -7.64
N GLU A 75 4.06 -14.69 -8.36
CA GLU A 75 5.49 -14.66 -8.03
C GLU A 75 5.84 -13.63 -6.95
N LEU A 76 4.90 -12.77 -6.55
CA LEU A 76 5.14 -11.77 -5.53
C LEU A 76 5.19 -12.42 -4.14
N VAL A 77 6.06 -11.89 -3.28
CA VAL A 77 6.12 -12.33 -1.88
C VAL A 77 5.12 -11.50 -1.08
N TYR A 78 4.08 -12.17 -0.57
CA TYR A 78 3.03 -11.57 0.24
C TYR A 78 3.38 -11.60 1.73
N HIS A 79 2.80 -10.68 2.49
CA HIS A 79 2.88 -10.73 3.95
C HIS A 79 1.82 -11.71 4.49
N GLU A 80 2.17 -13.00 4.57
CA GLU A 80 1.21 -14.08 4.82
C GLU A 80 0.33 -13.87 6.06
N ALA A 81 0.92 -13.55 7.21
CA ALA A 81 0.15 -13.32 8.45
C ALA A 81 -0.86 -12.16 8.34
N PHE A 82 -0.48 -11.10 7.63
CA PHE A 82 -1.37 -9.97 7.39
C PHE A 82 -2.46 -10.34 6.36
N LEU A 83 -2.12 -11.10 5.33
CA LEU A 83 -3.07 -11.58 4.32
C LEU A 83 -4.11 -12.54 4.92
N GLU A 84 -3.70 -13.44 5.82
CA GLU A 84 -4.61 -14.31 6.57
C GLU A 84 -5.56 -13.47 7.43
N TRP A 85 -5.04 -12.50 8.17
CA TRP A 85 -5.88 -11.59 8.94
C TRP A 85 -6.87 -10.80 8.08
N LEU A 86 -6.45 -10.32 6.89
CA LEU A 86 -7.36 -9.66 5.95
C LEU A 86 -8.50 -10.58 5.50
N LYS A 87 -8.25 -11.88 5.29
CA LYS A 87 -9.30 -12.86 4.96
C LYS A 87 -10.29 -13.00 6.11
N GLU A 88 -9.82 -13.05 7.35
CA GLU A 88 -10.68 -13.08 8.53
C GLU A 88 -11.53 -11.81 8.64
N GLN A 89 -10.92 -10.64 8.47
CA GLN A 89 -11.64 -9.37 8.46
C GLN A 89 -12.72 -9.34 7.36
N LYS A 90 -12.39 -9.82 6.17
CA LYS A 90 -13.33 -9.90 5.05
C LYS A 90 -14.51 -10.82 5.37
N ALA A 91 -14.24 -11.96 6.01
CA ALA A 91 -15.27 -12.92 6.43
C ALA A 91 -16.23 -12.34 7.49
N THR A 92 -15.80 -11.34 8.27
CA THR A 92 -16.69 -10.59 9.19
C THR A 92 -17.57 -9.55 8.49
N GLY A 93 -17.45 -9.39 7.17
CA GLY A 93 -18.20 -8.41 6.37
C GLY A 93 -17.57 -7.02 6.35
N ARG A 94 -16.33 -6.86 6.83
CA ARG A 94 -15.60 -5.60 6.77
C ARG A 94 -15.30 -5.25 5.30
N GLU A 95 -15.59 -4.00 4.90
CA GLU A 95 -15.15 -3.47 3.61
C GLU A 95 -13.62 -3.33 3.62
N ILE A 96 -12.96 -3.85 2.58
CA ILE A 96 -11.51 -3.78 2.43
C ILE A 96 -11.18 -3.23 1.05
N ILE A 97 -10.44 -2.12 0.99
CA ILE A 97 -10.00 -1.52 -0.28
C ILE A 97 -8.48 -1.49 -0.35
N LEU A 98 -7.94 -1.66 -1.56
CA LEU A 98 -6.53 -1.45 -1.83
C LEU A 98 -6.29 0.04 -2.07
N CYS A 99 -5.39 0.67 -1.31
CA CYS A 99 -5.09 2.10 -1.42
C CYS A 99 -3.59 2.36 -1.55
N THR A 100 -3.10 2.60 -2.77
CA THR A 100 -1.66 2.63 -3.08
C THR A 100 -1.22 3.81 -3.95
N ALA A 101 0.04 4.22 -3.78
CA ALA A 101 0.72 5.15 -4.69
C ALA A 101 1.25 4.46 -5.96
N SER A 102 1.11 3.14 -6.06
CA SER A 102 1.43 2.38 -7.26
C SER A 102 0.45 2.68 -8.40
N GLU A 103 0.86 2.34 -9.61
CA GLU A 103 0.09 2.60 -10.81
C GLU A 103 -1.16 1.71 -10.87
N GLU A 104 -2.28 2.29 -11.31
CA GLU A 104 -3.59 1.67 -11.25
C GLU A 104 -3.69 0.29 -11.93
N PHE A 105 -3.08 0.09 -13.09
CA PHE A 105 -3.07 -1.20 -13.77
C PHE A 105 -2.33 -2.26 -12.96
N VAL A 106 -1.20 -1.91 -12.34
CA VAL A 106 -0.45 -2.82 -11.45
C VAL A 106 -1.29 -3.17 -10.21
N ALA A 107 -1.89 -2.16 -9.57
CA ALA A 107 -2.69 -2.32 -8.37
C ALA A 107 -3.93 -3.20 -8.64
N LYS A 108 -4.66 -2.94 -9.73
CA LYS A 108 -5.84 -3.72 -10.13
C LYS A 108 -5.48 -5.17 -10.43
N LYS A 109 -4.39 -5.42 -11.14
CA LYS A 109 -3.94 -6.79 -11.44
C LYS A 109 -3.63 -7.59 -10.16
N ILE A 110 -3.01 -6.95 -9.17
CA ILE A 110 -2.73 -7.60 -7.87
C ILE A 110 -4.03 -7.79 -7.08
N ALA A 111 -4.91 -6.79 -7.05
CA ALA A 111 -6.19 -6.88 -6.35
C ALA A 111 -7.09 -8.00 -6.91
N GLU A 112 -7.14 -8.14 -8.23
CA GLU A 112 -7.87 -9.22 -8.92
C GLU A 112 -7.30 -10.59 -8.57
N TYR A 113 -5.98 -10.75 -8.58
CA TYR A 113 -5.32 -12.00 -8.18
C TYR A 113 -5.60 -12.35 -6.72
N VAL A 114 -5.52 -11.37 -5.82
CA VAL A 114 -5.75 -11.58 -4.38
C VAL A 114 -7.22 -11.88 -4.08
N GLY A 115 -8.16 -11.27 -4.81
CA GLY A 115 -9.59 -11.56 -4.72
C GLY A 115 -10.26 -11.13 -3.41
N LEU A 116 -9.64 -10.24 -2.62
CA LEU A 116 -10.15 -9.81 -1.30
C LEU A 116 -10.71 -8.39 -1.27
N PHE A 117 -10.34 -7.56 -2.25
CA PHE A 117 -10.63 -6.12 -2.22
C PHE A 117 -11.97 -5.80 -2.87
N ASP A 118 -12.77 -4.97 -2.20
CA ASP A 118 -14.02 -4.43 -2.71
C ASP A 118 -13.79 -3.33 -3.75
N ASP A 119 -12.67 -2.62 -3.64
CA ASP A 119 -12.30 -1.53 -4.53
C ASP A 119 -10.79 -1.24 -4.50
N VAL A 120 -10.31 -0.47 -5.48
CA VAL A 120 -8.91 -0.07 -5.65
C VAL A 120 -8.80 1.44 -5.85
N MET A 121 -8.14 2.13 -4.92
CA MET A 121 -7.69 3.51 -5.05
C MET A 121 -6.18 3.51 -5.35
N ALA A 122 -5.81 3.90 -6.57
CA ALA A 122 -4.41 3.88 -7.03
C ALA A 122 -4.04 5.18 -7.77
N SER A 123 -2.75 5.38 -8.03
CA SER A 123 -2.30 6.52 -8.83
C SER A 123 -2.60 6.28 -10.32
N ASP A 124 -3.29 7.23 -10.96
CA ASP A 124 -3.80 7.14 -12.34
C ASP A 124 -2.93 7.89 -13.38
N GLY A 125 -1.81 8.48 -12.93
CA GLY A 125 -0.93 9.28 -13.77
C GLY A 125 -1.24 10.78 -13.76
N VAL A 126 -2.33 11.20 -13.12
CA VAL A 126 -2.73 12.60 -12.90
C VAL A 126 -2.75 12.92 -11.40
N THR A 127 -3.37 12.05 -10.60
CA THR A 127 -3.43 12.12 -9.14
C THR A 127 -2.38 11.20 -8.53
N ASN A 128 -1.49 11.75 -7.70
CA ASN A 128 -0.47 10.98 -6.98
C ASN A 128 -0.97 10.67 -5.55
N LEU A 129 -1.49 9.46 -5.33
CA LEU A 129 -2.01 9.01 -4.04
C LEU A 129 -0.89 8.62 -3.07
N ARG A 130 -0.02 9.56 -2.73
CA ARG A 130 1.11 9.36 -1.83
C ARG A 130 1.02 10.27 -0.62
N MET A 131 1.44 9.77 0.54
CA MET A 131 1.50 10.53 1.80
C MET A 131 0.13 11.16 2.14
N GLU A 132 0.12 12.47 2.40
CA GLU A 132 -1.07 13.21 2.80
C GLU A 132 -2.19 13.17 1.75
N ALA A 133 -1.86 13.11 0.45
CA ALA A 133 -2.86 13.00 -0.60
C ALA A 133 -3.70 11.73 -0.47
N LYS A 134 -3.07 10.64 -0.01
CA LYS A 134 -3.77 9.37 0.28
C LYS A 134 -4.74 9.54 1.46
N GLY A 135 -4.30 10.19 2.54
CA GLY A 135 -5.13 10.46 3.72
C GLY A 135 -6.33 11.35 3.40
N LYS A 136 -6.13 12.39 2.57
CA LYS A 136 -7.20 13.27 2.10
C LYS A 136 -8.21 12.54 1.24
N ALA A 137 -7.77 11.73 0.27
CA ALA A 137 -8.67 10.97 -0.59
C ALA A 137 -9.51 9.95 0.21
N LEU A 138 -8.90 9.28 1.20
CA LEU A 138 -9.63 8.37 2.10
C LEU A 138 -10.60 9.11 3.01
N ALA A 139 -10.22 10.28 3.53
CA ALA A 139 -11.09 11.12 4.33
C ALA A 139 -12.23 11.75 3.51
N GLU A 140 -12.03 12.02 2.22
CA GLU A 140 -13.08 12.46 1.30
C GLU A 140 -14.09 11.33 1.06
N ARG A 141 -13.61 10.09 0.89
CA ARG A 141 -14.47 8.92 0.66
C ARG A 141 -15.26 8.50 1.90
N TYR A 142 -14.61 8.37 3.05
CA TYR A 142 -15.21 7.76 4.25
C TYR A 142 -15.47 8.75 5.38
N GLY A 143 -14.85 9.94 5.35
CA GLY A 143 -14.78 10.86 6.48
C GLY A 143 -13.50 10.68 7.30
N LYS A 144 -12.97 11.78 7.84
CA LYS A 144 -11.80 11.73 8.75
C LYS A 144 -12.14 10.94 10.02
N GLY A 145 -11.26 10.01 10.40
CA GLY A 145 -11.45 9.15 11.58
C GLY A 145 -12.48 8.04 11.39
N LYS A 146 -12.98 7.82 10.17
CA LYS A 146 -14.04 6.86 9.85
C LYS A 146 -13.59 5.68 8.99
N PHE A 147 -12.29 5.48 8.89
CA PHE A 147 -11.67 4.34 8.21
C PHE A 147 -10.43 3.88 9.01
N ALA A 148 -10.06 2.62 8.83
CA ALA A 148 -8.79 2.09 9.28
C ALA A 148 -7.76 2.16 8.15
N TYR A 149 -6.49 2.34 8.49
CA TYR A 149 -5.41 2.36 7.50
C TYR A 149 -4.25 1.46 7.89
N ALA A 150 -3.94 0.51 7.02
CA ALA A 150 -2.77 -0.37 7.11
C ALA A 150 -1.64 0.14 6.19
N GLY A 151 -0.48 0.41 6.78
CA GLY A 151 0.72 0.87 6.07
C GLY A 151 2.00 0.52 6.81
N ASN A 152 3.15 0.84 6.22
CA ASN A 152 4.46 0.38 6.74
C ASN A 152 5.52 1.48 6.85
N SER A 153 5.35 2.60 6.18
CA SER A 153 6.47 3.49 5.84
C SER A 153 6.37 4.86 6.49
N SER A 154 7.47 5.61 6.43
CA SER A 154 7.47 7.02 6.82
C SER A 154 6.55 7.88 5.96
N HIS A 155 6.14 7.43 4.77
CA HIS A 155 5.14 8.14 3.97
C HIS A 155 3.75 8.06 4.62
N ASP A 156 3.47 6.96 5.31
CA ASP A 156 2.19 6.68 5.96
C ASP A 156 1.99 7.51 7.24
N LEU A 157 3.07 8.08 7.80
CA LEU A 157 3.00 9.06 8.89
C LEU A 157 2.13 10.28 8.55
N LYS A 158 1.95 10.58 7.26
CA LYS A 158 1.05 11.65 6.80
C LYS A 158 -0.35 11.16 6.43
N THR A 159 -0.58 9.86 6.42
CA THR A 159 -1.88 9.23 6.13
C THR A 159 -2.59 8.83 7.42
N TRP A 160 -1.89 8.23 8.38
CA TRP A 160 -2.45 7.81 9.67
C TRP A 160 -3.19 8.90 10.46
N PRO A 161 -2.80 10.20 10.44
CA PRO A 161 -3.57 11.25 11.13
C PRO A 161 -5.00 11.46 10.63
N TYR A 162 -5.37 10.83 9.50
CA TYR A 162 -6.73 10.84 8.95
C TYR A 162 -7.53 9.59 9.33
N ALA A 163 -6.88 8.52 9.77
CA ALA A 163 -7.51 7.25 10.09
C ALA A 163 -8.08 7.25 11.52
N GLY A 164 -9.13 6.47 11.74
CA GLY A 164 -9.70 6.18 13.07
C GLY A 164 -9.04 4.97 13.74
N GLU A 165 -8.39 4.11 12.96
CA GLU A 165 -7.62 2.96 13.43
C GLU A 165 -6.30 2.90 12.65
N VAL A 166 -5.20 2.79 13.40
CA VAL A 166 -3.83 2.78 12.88
C VAL A 166 -3.33 1.35 12.89
N ILE A 167 -3.16 0.76 11.71
CA ILE A 167 -2.60 -0.58 11.55
C ILE A 167 -1.22 -0.44 10.93
N VAL A 168 -0.22 -1.02 11.59
CA VAL A 168 1.16 -0.97 11.15
C VAL A 168 1.59 -2.36 10.69
N VAL A 169 2.19 -2.46 9.53
CA VAL A 169 2.60 -3.74 8.93
C VAL A 169 4.04 -3.62 8.48
N ASN A 170 4.94 -4.53 8.89
CA ASN A 170 6.34 -4.61 8.44
C ASN A 170 7.05 -3.23 8.40
N ALA A 171 6.86 -2.44 9.47
CA ALA A 171 7.37 -1.09 9.55
C ALA A 171 8.78 -1.04 10.16
N SER A 172 9.59 -0.10 9.70
CA SER A 172 10.91 0.12 10.30
C SER A 172 10.78 0.57 11.76
N LYS A 173 11.79 0.26 12.60
CA LYS A 173 11.86 0.77 13.98
C LYS A 173 11.73 2.29 14.07
N SER A 174 12.29 3.02 13.11
CA SER A 174 12.16 4.48 13.06
C SER A 174 10.72 4.93 12.82
N THR A 175 9.95 4.20 12.00
CA THR A 175 8.54 4.49 11.75
C THR A 175 7.71 4.21 13.01
N LEU A 176 7.94 3.06 13.65
CA LEU A 176 7.27 2.69 14.90
C LEU A 176 7.55 3.70 16.01
N ASN A 177 8.82 4.10 16.20
CA ASN A 177 9.19 5.12 17.17
C ASN A 177 8.51 6.48 16.90
N ALA A 178 8.31 6.85 15.64
CA ALA A 178 7.62 8.08 15.28
C ALA A 178 6.10 8.03 15.57
N LEU A 179 5.51 6.83 15.60
CA LEU A 179 4.10 6.63 15.94
C LEU A 179 3.86 6.58 17.45
N GLY A 180 4.83 6.13 18.25
CA GLY A 180 4.64 5.94 19.69
C GLY A 180 3.50 4.96 19.97
N ASP A 181 2.57 5.34 20.84
CA ASP A 181 1.45 4.47 21.28
C ASP A 181 0.22 4.54 20.35
N GLN A 182 0.33 5.19 19.19
CA GLN A 182 -0.77 5.29 18.21
C GLN A 182 -1.21 3.96 17.56
N PRO A 183 -0.32 2.98 17.27
CA PRO A 183 -0.70 1.75 16.58
C PRO A 183 -1.73 0.94 17.37
N SER A 184 -2.86 0.62 16.73
CA SER A 184 -3.88 -0.26 17.27
C SER A 184 -3.52 -1.73 17.07
N ILE A 185 -2.86 -2.05 15.95
CA ILE A 185 -2.40 -3.39 15.57
C ILE A 185 -1.04 -3.25 14.89
N VAL A 186 -0.13 -4.18 15.19
CA VAL A 186 1.20 -4.25 14.56
C VAL A 186 1.44 -5.66 14.02
N PHE A 187 1.84 -5.75 12.76
CA PHE A 187 2.38 -6.95 12.11
C PHE A 187 3.86 -6.73 11.83
N GLU A 188 4.70 -7.72 12.16
CA GLU A 188 6.14 -7.70 11.90
C GLU A 188 6.51 -8.25 10.53
#